data_AF-A0A2V7HYB6-F1
#
_entry.id   AF-A0A2V7HYB6-F1
#
_cell.length_a   1.000
_cell.length_b   1.000
_cell.length_c   1.000
_cell.angle_alpha   90.00
_cell.angle_beta   90.00
_cell.angle_gamma   90.00
#
_symmetry.space_group_name_H-M   'P 1'
#
loop_
_entity.id
_entity.type
_entity.pdbx_description
1 polymer ?
#
loop_
_entity_poly.entity_id
_entity_poly.type
_entity_poly.pdbx_seq_one_letter_code
_entity_poly.pdbx_strand_id
1 'polypeptide(L)'
;RVKETLRSCLAMGADRAIHLLDAAPEAADSLTTARALAAVIKQEAPALALFGRQAIDDDMGSVGAQVAELLGWPCASWIMEEAVDEAGKAVRVGRQVEGGLEVFDLPLPAVV
;
A
#
# COMPACT_ATOMS: atom_id res chain seq x y z
N ARG A 1 -14.54 -0.17 15.23
CA ARG A 1 -13.78 -1.01 14.28
C ARG A 1 -12.46 -0.35 13.89
N VAL A 2 -12.42 0.64 12.98
CA VAL A 2 -11.14 1.23 12.49
C VAL A 2 -10.24 1.78 13.60
N LYS A 3 -10.78 2.53 14.57
CA LYS A 3 -10.00 3.08 15.70
C LYS A 3 -9.28 2.02 16.54
N GLU A 4 -9.86 0.81 16.65
CA GLU A 4 -9.26 -0.29 17.41
C GLU A 4 -8.13 -0.92 16.60
N THR A 5 -8.34 -1.18 15.30
CA THR A 5 -7.31 -1.66 14.39
C THR A 5 -6.09 -0.73 14.36
N LEU A 6 -6.30 0.58 14.26
CA LEU A 6 -5.21 1.55 14.29
C LEU A 6 -4.45 1.55 15.62
N ARG A 7 -5.13 1.34 16.76
CA ARG A 7 -4.46 1.20 18.07
C ARG A 7 -3.60 -0.05 18.13
N SER A 8 -4.04 -1.16 17.53
CA SER A 8 -3.22 -2.37 17.44
C SER A 8 -1.97 -2.13 16.59
N CYS A 9 -2.06 -1.41 15.47
CA CYS A 9 -0.89 -1.03 14.67
C CYS A 9 0.12 -0.21 15.48
N LEU A 10 -0.34 0.79 16.23
CA LEU A 10 0.50 1.58 17.12
C LEU A 10 1.15 0.70 18.20
N ALA A 11 0.40 -0.23 18.79
CA ALA A 11 0.93 -1.16 19.79
C ALA A 11 1.98 -2.13 19.23
N MET A 12 1.94 -2.44 17.93
CA MET A 12 2.95 -3.24 17.23
C MET A 12 4.21 -2.46 16.85
N GLY A 13 4.25 -1.15 17.11
CA GLY A 13 5.43 -0.31 16.89
C GLY A 13 5.32 0.69 15.74
N ALA A 14 4.13 0.89 15.14
CA ALA A 14 3.95 2.01 14.21
C ALA A 14 4.08 3.36 14.94
N ASP A 15 4.83 4.31 14.36
CA ASP A 15 5.07 5.62 14.99
C ASP A 15 3.82 6.50 15.04
N ARG A 16 3.00 6.44 13.98
CA ARG A 16 1.81 7.29 13.79
C ARG A 16 0.69 6.51 13.10
N ALA A 17 -0.54 6.94 13.35
CA ALA A 17 -1.73 6.44 12.67
C ALA A 17 -2.60 7.61 12.20
N ILE A 18 -3.07 7.56 10.96
CA ILE A 18 -3.96 8.56 10.36
C ILE A 18 -5.29 7.89 10.05
N HIS A 19 -6.38 8.47 10.54
CA HIS A 19 -7.73 7.97 10.29
C HIS A 19 -8.48 8.94 9.38
N LEU A 20 -8.73 8.53 8.15
CA LEU A 20 -9.54 9.29 7.20
C LEU A 20 -11.01 9.00 7.44
N LEU A 21 -11.76 10.04 7.77
CA LEU A 21 -13.19 9.96 8.04
C LEU A 21 -13.93 10.61 6.89
N ASP A 22 -14.74 9.82 6.20
CA ASP A 22 -15.75 10.32 5.29
C ASP A 22 -17.10 10.41 6.03
N ALA A 23 -17.89 11.43 5.72
CA ALA A 23 -19.25 11.57 6.23
C ALA A 23 -20.22 10.55 5.58
N ALA A 24 -19.89 10.02 4.40
CA ALA A 24 -20.71 9.05 3.67
C ALA A 24 -19.91 7.79 3.26
N PRO A 25 -19.44 6.97 4.22
CA PRO A 25 -18.53 5.84 3.95
C PRO A 25 -19.16 4.72 3.11
N GLU A 26 -20.49 4.59 3.12
CA GLU A 26 -21.23 3.54 2.40
C GLU A 26 -21.19 3.70 0.87
N ALA A 27 -20.80 4.89 0.39
CA ALA A 27 -20.67 5.21 -1.02
C ALA A 27 -19.23 5.09 -1.54
N ALA A 28 -18.25 4.77 -0.69
CA ALA A 28 -16.86 4.69 -1.08
C ALA A 28 -16.58 3.40 -1.87
N ASP A 29 -16.22 3.55 -3.13
CA ASP A 29 -15.65 2.48 -3.94
C ASP A 29 -14.11 2.46 -3.85
N SER A 30 -13.48 1.52 -4.56
CA SER A 30 -12.02 1.37 -4.56
C SER A 30 -11.31 2.63 -5.07
N LEU A 31 -11.89 3.35 -6.03
CA LEU A 31 -11.31 4.56 -6.60
C LEU A 31 -11.41 5.75 -5.64
N THR A 32 -12.55 5.90 -4.97
CA THR A 32 -12.76 6.93 -3.94
C THR A 32 -11.77 6.71 -2.79
N THR A 33 -11.63 5.46 -2.36
CA THR A 33 -10.64 5.07 -1.34
C THR A 33 -9.21 5.37 -1.81
N ALA A 34 -8.85 4.99 -3.03
CA ALA A 34 -7.53 5.24 -3.59
C ALA A 34 -7.20 6.74 -3.69
N ARG A 35 -8.18 7.58 -4.10
CA ARG A 35 -8.02 9.04 -4.15
C ARG A 35 -7.76 9.64 -2.77
N ALA A 36 -8.50 9.22 -1.75
CA ALA A 36 -8.31 9.68 -0.38
C ALA A 36 -6.92 9.29 0.16
N LEU A 37 -6.50 8.04 -0.05
CA LEU A 37 -5.19 7.55 0.38
C LEU A 37 -4.04 8.24 -0.38
N ALA A 38 -4.13 8.37 -1.71
CA ALA A 38 -3.12 9.05 -2.52
C ALA A 38 -2.91 10.51 -2.10
N ALA A 39 -3.99 11.22 -1.74
CA ALA A 39 -3.90 12.60 -1.24
C ALA A 39 -3.09 12.72 0.06
N VAL A 40 -3.18 11.72 0.95
CA VAL A 40 -2.44 11.66 2.21
C VAL A 40 -1.02 11.18 2.01
N ILE A 41 -0.82 10.13 1.21
CA ILE A 41 0.52 9.61 0.87
C ILE A 41 1.36 10.70 0.22
N LYS A 42 0.76 11.54 -0.64
CA LYS A 42 1.43 12.69 -1.24
C LYS A 42 1.89 13.74 -0.22
N GLN A 43 1.17 13.89 0.89
CA GLN A 43 1.53 14.84 1.95
C GLN A 43 2.60 14.28 2.89
N GLU A 44 2.48 13.00 3.25
CA GLU A 44 3.43 12.31 4.13
C GLU A 44 4.73 11.94 3.38
N ALA A 45 4.69 11.88 2.04
CA ALA A 45 5.82 11.64 1.14
C ALA A 45 6.72 10.46 1.56
N PRO A 46 6.18 9.26 1.83
CA PRO A 46 6.99 8.10 2.16
C PRO A 46 7.79 7.63 0.94
N ALA A 47 8.92 6.95 1.19
CA ALA A 47 9.66 6.28 0.12
C ALA A 47 8.96 5.00 -0.34
N LEU A 48 8.28 4.28 0.56
CA LEU A 48 7.60 3.02 0.27
C LEU A 48 6.21 3.03 0.89
N ALA A 49 5.19 2.68 0.09
CA ALA A 49 3.82 2.48 0.57
C ALA A 49 3.45 1.01 0.45
N LEU A 50 3.22 0.35 1.59
CA LEU A 50 2.83 -1.06 1.66
C LEU A 50 1.32 -1.21 1.73
N PHE A 51 0.76 -2.06 0.88
CA PHE A 51 -0.66 -2.42 0.86
C PHE A 51 -0.85 -3.91 1.13
N GLY A 52 -2.02 -4.25 1.68
CA GLY A 52 -2.46 -5.64 1.72
C GLY A 52 -2.84 -6.12 0.31
N ARG A 53 -2.74 -7.43 0.07
CA ARG A 53 -3.05 -8.08 -1.21
C ARG A 53 -4.48 -7.80 -1.70
N GLN A 54 -5.45 -8.06 -0.84
CA GLN A 54 -6.87 -7.79 -1.06
C GLN A 54 -7.60 -7.70 0.28
N ALA A 55 -8.69 -6.94 0.32
CA ALA A 55 -9.59 -6.96 1.45
C ALA A 55 -10.52 -8.17 1.36
N ILE A 56 -10.92 -8.73 2.51
CA ILE A 56 -11.73 -9.96 2.57
C ILE A 56 -13.21 -9.69 2.21
N ASP A 57 -13.66 -8.44 2.31
CA ASP A 57 -15.04 -8.05 2.10
C ASP A 57 -15.43 -7.98 0.62
N ASP A 58 -14.67 -7.26 -0.20
CA ASP A 58 -14.96 -7.08 -1.63
C ASP A 58 -14.07 -7.91 -2.57
N ASP A 59 -12.97 -8.44 -2.06
CA ASP A 59 -11.98 -9.25 -2.78
C ASP A 59 -11.38 -8.59 -4.04
N MET A 60 -11.41 -7.25 -4.11
CA MET A 60 -11.06 -6.52 -5.34
C MET A 60 -9.56 -6.39 -5.59
N GLY A 61 -8.75 -6.31 -4.53
CA GLY A 61 -7.28 -6.22 -4.63
C GLY A 61 -6.74 -5.02 -5.43
N SER A 62 -7.54 -3.98 -5.65
CA SER A 62 -7.25 -2.95 -6.66
C SER A 62 -6.80 -1.60 -6.09
N VAL A 63 -7.01 -1.35 -4.79
CA VAL A 63 -6.75 -0.05 -4.16
C VAL A 63 -5.27 0.34 -4.26
N GLY A 64 -4.33 -0.57 -3.96
CA GLY A 64 -2.90 -0.28 -4.03
C GLY A 64 -2.43 0.13 -5.44
N ALA A 65 -2.84 -0.62 -6.46
CA ALA A 65 -2.53 -0.31 -7.85
C ALA A 65 -3.13 1.03 -8.30
N GLN A 66 -4.37 1.33 -7.88
CA GLN A 66 -5.00 2.62 -8.18
C GLN A 66 -4.30 3.79 -7.48
N VAL A 67 -3.84 3.61 -6.24
CA VAL A 67 -3.03 4.61 -5.53
C VAL A 67 -1.72 4.85 -6.29
N ALA A 68 -1.03 3.80 -6.73
CA ALA A 68 0.21 3.91 -7.48
C ALA A 68 0.02 4.72 -8.77
N GLU A 69 -1.03 4.43 -9.54
CA GLU A 69 -1.39 5.18 -10.76
C GLU A 69 -1.67 6.66 -10.46
N LEU A 70 -2.45 6.95 -9.41
CA LEU A 70 -2.77 8.32 -9.00
C LEU A 70 -1.53 9.12 -8.55
N LEU A 71 -0.52 8.44 -8.00
CA LEU A 71 0.76 9.05 -7.59
C LEU A 71 1.79 9.10 -8.73
N GLY A 72 1.59 8.32 -9.79
CA GLY A 72 2.59 8.10 -10.84
C GLY A 72 3.80 7.30 -10.35
N TRP A 73 3.60 6.40 -9.39
CA TRP A 73 4.68 5.61 -8.78
C TRP A 73 4.76 4.20 -9.39
N PRO A 74 5.97 3.61 -9.50
CA PRO A 74 6.14 2.19 -9.73
C PRO A 74 5.29 1.35 -8.77
N CYS A 75 4.65 0.31 -9.30
CA CYS A 75 3.78 -0.58 -8.55
C CYS A 75 4.23 -2.03 -8.75
N ALA A 76 4.34 -2.77 -7.66
CA ALA A 76 4.25 -4.22 -7.69
C ALA A 76 3.10 -4.70 -6.82
N SER A 77 2.62 -5.90 -7.09
CA SER A 77 1.50 -6.50 -6.36
C SER A 77 1.70 -8.01 -6.34
N TRP A 78 1.04 -8.68 -5.41
CA TRP A 78 1.20 -10.13 -5.17
C TRP A 78 2.63 -10.50 -4.74
N ILE A 79 3.27 -9.59 -4.00
CA ILE A 79 4.62 -9.78 -3.46
C ILE A 79 4.57 -10.67 -2.21
N MET A 80 5.56 -11.57 -2.11
CA MET A 80 5.79 -12.48 -0.99
C MET A 80 6.97 -12.05 -0.13
N GLU A 81 7.94 -11.33 -0.73
CA GLU A 81 9.16 -10.88 -0.09
C GLU A 81 9.55 -9.49 -0.62
N GLU A 82 9.90 -8.58 0.27
CA GLU A 82 10.38 -7.24 -0.04
C GLU A 82 11.63 -6.89 0.78
N ALA A 83 12.60 -6.23 0.15
CA ALA A 83 13.80 -5.73 0.81
C ALA A 83 14.23 -4.40 0.19
N VAL A 84 14.33 -3.34 1.00
CA VAL A 84 14.88 -2.05 0.59
C VAL A 84 16.40 -2.15 0.55
N ASP A 85 17.02 -1.61 -0.49
CA ASP A 85 18.47 -1.58 -0.61
C ASP A 85 19.14 -0.66 0.43
N GLU A 86 20.41 -0.88 0.71
CA GLU A 86 21.16 -0.08 1.70
C GLU A 86 21.19 1.42 1.36
N ALA A 87 21.11 1.76 0.07
CA ALA A 87 21.08 3.13 -0.40
C ALA A 87 19.71 3.80 -0.26
N GLY A 88 18.64 3.06 0.04
CA GLY A 88 17.26 3.55 0.13
C GLY A 88 16.72 4.07 -1.21
N LYS A 89 17.19 3.52 -2.33
CA LYS A 89 16.84 3.93 -3.70
C LYS A 89 15.96 2.94 -4.44
N ALA A 90 15.97 1.68 -4.03
CA ALA A 90 15.17 0.64 -4.65
C ALA A 90 14.62 -0.34 -3.63
N VAL A 91 13.49 -0.96 -3.97
CA VAL A 91 12.95 -2.12 -3.26
C VAL A 91 13.02 -3.33 -4.18
N ARG A 92 13.73 -4.36 -3.72
CA ARG A 92 13.75 -5.69 -4.34
C ARG A 92 12.51 -6.43 -3.90
N VAL A 93 11.72 -6.92 -4.84
CA VAL A 93 10.50 -7.67 -4.57
C VAL A 93 10.54 -9.05 -5.21
N GLY A 94 9.91 -10.02 -4.55
CA GLY A 94 9.70 -11.37 -5.06
C GLY A 94 8.22 -11.71 -5.13
N ARG A 95 7.72 -12.17 -6.27
CA ARG A 95 6.36 -12.73 -6.40
C ARG A 95 6.38 -14.16 -6.88
N GLN A 96 5.43 -14.94 -6.38
CA GLN A 96 5.26 -16.31 -6.83
C GLN A 96 4.65 -16.34 -8.23
N VAL A 97 5.27 -17.09 -9.13
CA VAL A 97 4.79 -17.35 -10.49
C VAL A 97 4.77 -18.85 -10.74
N GLU A 98 4.15 -19.28 -11.84
CA GLU A 98 4.24 -20.69 -12.25
C GLU A 98 5.71 -21.05 -12.50
N GLY A 99 6.19 -22.06 -11.77
CA GLY A 99 7.58 -22.54 -11.89
C GLY A 99 8.61 -21.86 -10.98
N GLY A 100 8.23 -20.90 -10.12
CA GLY A 100 9.16 -20.38 -9.11
C GLY A 100 8.84 -19.00 -8.54
N LEU A 101 9.90 -18.29 -8.15
CA LEU A 101 9.86 -16.92 -7.65
C LEU A 101 10.43 -15.98 -8.71
N GLU A 102 9.63 -15.02 -9.18
CA GLU A 102 10.09 -13.93 -10.02
C GLU A 102 10.58 -12.79 -9.13
N VAL A 103 11.83 -12.35 -9.32
CA VAL A 103 12.48 -11.34 -8.49
C VAL A 103 12.93 -10.16 -9.34
N PHE A 104 12.53 -8.95 -8.96
CA PHE A 104 12.83 -7.72 -9.69
C PHE A 104 12.87 -6.51 -8.73
N ASP A 105 13.44 -5.40 -9.21
CA ASP A 105 13.63 -4.19 -8.41
C ASP A 105 12.71 -3.06 -8.90
N LEU A 106 12.16 -2.26 -7.98
CA LEU A 106 11.45 -1.02 -8.27
C LEU A 106 12.23 0.17 -7.71
N PRO A 107 12.39 1.26 -8.48
CA PRO A 107 12.97 2.49 -7.92
C PRO A 107 11.99 3.11 -6.91
N LEU A 108 12.51 3.64 -5.81
CA LEU A 108 11.72 4.39 -4.83
C LEU A 108 11.54 5.85 -5.32
N PRO A 109 10.36 6.46 -5.10
CA PRO A 109 9.26 5.93 -4.30
C PRO A 109 8.42 4.88 -5.01
N ALA A 110 7.89 3.89 -4.29
CA ALA A 110 7.13 2.77 -4.88
C ALA A 110 5.93 2.36 -4.01
N VAL A 111 4.99 1.66 -4.66
CA VAL A 111 3.86 0.96 -4.03
C VAL A 111 4.06 -0.55 -4.17
N VAL A 112 3.92 -1.28 -3.06
CA VAL A 112 4.06 -2.74 -2.98
C VAL A 112 2.85 -3.35 -2.29
#